data_AF-A0A493SYE6-F1
#
_entry.id   AF-A0A493SYE6-F1
#
_cell.length_a   1.000
_cell.length_b   1.000
_cell.length_c   1.000
_cell.angle_alpha   90.00
_cell.angle_beta   90.00
_cell.angle_gamma   90.00
#
_symmetry.space_group_name_H-M   'P 1'
#
loop_
_entity.id
_entity.type
_entity.pdbx_description
1 polymer ?
#
loop_
_entity_poly.entity_id
_entity_poly.type
_entity_poly.pdbx_seq_one_letter_code
_entity_poly.pdbx_strand_id
1 'polypeptide(L)'
;MGKSGSGKTSMRSIIFANYIARDTRRLGATIDVEHSHVRFLGNLVLNLWDCGGQDTFMENYFTSQRDNIFRNVEVLIYVFDVESRELEKDMHYYQSCLEAILQNSPDAKIFCLVHKMDLVQEDQRDLIFKEREEDLRRLSRPLECACFRTSIWDETLYKAWSSIVYQLIPNVQQLEMNLRNFAQIIEADEVLLFERATFLVISHYQCKEQRDIHRFEKISNIIKQFKLSCSKLAASFQSMEVRNSNFAAFIDIFTSNTYVMVVMSDPSIRKLKQRRAWGQAAGLVRVHSCWNMAQSRQSNKKDWVKRHGGLCCGAGSPCLSKEGEREGGSAAPCLAGGAEPAHSRSHGGEARWQM
;
A
#
# COMPACT_ATOMS: atom_id res chain seq x y z
N MET A 1 -8.81 3.66 14.22
CA MET A 1 -9.66 3.58 15.43
C MET A 1 -11.14 3.74 15.07
N GLY A 2 -12.04 3.51 16.03
CA GLY A 2 -13.50 3.58 15.85
C GLY A 2 -14.22 2.46 16.61
N LYS A 3 -15.53 2.62 16.84
CA LYS A 3 -16.35 1.68 17.64
C LYS A 3 -16.29 0.24 17.13
N SER A 4 -16.50 -0.73 18.02
CA SER A 4 -16.60 -2.14 17.68
C SER A 4 -17.67 -2.36 16.59
N GLY A 5 -17.40 -3.26 15.64
CA GLY A 5 -18.31 -3.52 14.53
C GLY A 5 -18.28 -2.49 13.38
N SER A 6 -17.54 -1.39 13.48
CA SER A 6 -17.49 -0.36 12.42
C SER A 6 -16.77 -0.76 11.13
N GLY A 7 -16.17 -1.96 11.05
CA GLY A 7 -15.54 -2.49 9.82
C GLY A 7 -14.03 -2.23 9.66
N LYS A 8 -13.33 -1.77 10.70
CA LYS A 8 -11.88 -1.49 10.68
C LYS A 8 -11.04 -2.67 10.16
N THR A 9 -11.17 -3.82 10.80
CA THR A 9 -10.44 -5.05 10.46
C THR A 9 -10.83 -5.56 9.07
N SER A 10 -12.11 -5.46 8.71
CA SER A 10 -12.60 -5.81 7.37
C SER A 10 -11.88 -5.01 6.28
N MET A 11 -11.73 -3.69 6.46
CA MET A 11 -11.02 -2.83 5.52
C MET A 11 -9.53 -3.21 5.40
N ARG A 12 -8.85 -3.40 6.54
CA ARG A 12 -7.45 -3.83 6.57
C ARG A 12 -7.27 -5.15 5.82
N SER A 13 -8.12 -6.13 6.08
CA SER A 13 -8.03 -7.46 5.46
C SER A 13 -8.27 -7.42 3.94
N ILE A 14 -9.20 -6.59 3.45
CA ILE A 14 -9.47 -6.47 2.01
C ILE A 14 -8.27 -5.86 1.28
N ILE A 15 -7.76 -4.73 1.77
CA ILE A 15 -6.69 -3.99 1.09
C ILE A 15 -5.35 -4.73 1.20
N PHE A 16 -4.99 -5.18 2.40
CA PHE A 16 -3.64 -5.68 2.70
C PHE A 16 -3.53 -7.21 2.83
N ALA A 17 -4.62 -7.92 3.13
CA ALA A 17 -4.61 -9.37 3.33
C ALA A 17 -5.32 -10.17 2.23
N ASN A 18 -5.72 -9.52 1.12
CA ASN A 18 -6.35 -10.17 -0.04
C ASN A 18 -7.69 -10.86 0.29
N TYR A 19 -8.41 -10.40 1.32
CA TYR A 19 -9.76 -10.89 1.61
C TYR A 19 -10.76 -10.36 0.57
N ILE A 20 -11.75 -11.19 0.23
CA ILE A 20 -12.96 -10.70 -0.43
C ILE A 20 -13.96 -10.20 0.62
N ALA A 21 -14.83 -9.26 0.24
CA ALA A 21 -15.80 -8.64 1.15
C ALA A 21 -16.64 -9.67 1.93
N ARG A 22 -17.05 -10.76 1.27
CA ARG A 22 -17.82 -11.85 1.88
C ARG A 22 -17.08 -12.56 3.03
N ASP A 23 -15.77 -12.71 2.92
CA ASP A 23 -14.96 -13.45 3.90
C ASP A 23 -14.80 -12.66 5.20
N THR A 24 -15.00 -11.35 5.16
CA THR A 24 -14.88 -10.48 6.34
C THR A 24 -15.92 -10.79 7.41
N ARG A 25 -17.03 -11.46 7.06
CA ARG A 25 -18.05 -11.93 8.02
C ARG A 25 -17.53 -12.96 9.02
N ARG A 26 -16.41 -13.61 8.71
CA ARG A 26 -15.77 -14.61 9.58
C ARG A 26 -14.77 -14.00 10.56
N LEU A 27 -14.49 -12.71 10.43
CA LEU A 27 -13.58 -12.01 11.32
C LEU A 27 -14.23 -11.87 12.70
N GLY A 28 -13.52 -12.32 13.73
CA GLY A 28 -13.91 -12.10 15.12
C GLY A 28 -13.66 -10.65 15.55
N ALA A 29 -14.10 -10.31 16.76
CA ALA A 29 -13.78 -9.03 17.36
C ALA A 29 -12.27 -8.96 17.65
N THR A 30 -11.63 -7.86 17.27
CA THR A 30 -10.23 -7.58 17.61
C THR A 30 -10.10 -7.41 19.11
N ILE A 31 -9.15 -8.13 19.68
CA ILE A 31 -8.78 -8.05 21.10
C ILE A 31 -7.61 -7.08 21.18
N ASP A 32 -7.79 -6.02 21.94
CA ASP A 32 -6.80 -4.95 22.09
C ASP A 32 -6.28 -4.42 20.72
N VAL A 33 -4.98 -4.20 20.55
CA VAL A 33 -4.39 -3.68 19.30
C VAL A 33 -3.75 -4.79 18.49
N GLU A 34 -4.18 -4.96 17.25
CA GLU A 34 -3.52 -5.83 16.29
C GLU A 34 -2.57 -5.04 15.38
N HIS A 35 -1.27 -5.35 15.46
CA HIS A 35 -0.24 -4.69 14.66
C HIS A 35 -0.02 -5.42 13.33
N SER A 36 0.07 -4.67 12.24
CA SER A 36 0.44 -5.19 10.93
C SER A 36 1.50 -4.31 10.28
N HIS A 37 2.57 -4.95 9.79
CA HIS A 37 3.67 -4.28 9.09
C HIS A 37 3.57 -4.57 7.60
N VAL A 38 3.12 -3.58 6.83
CA VAL A 38 2.96 -3.72 5.38
C VAL A 38 4.08 -2.97 4.68
N ARG A 39 4.87 -3.69 3.89
CA ARG A 39 5.84 -3.05 2.99
C ARG A 39 5.11 -2.49 1.77
N PHE A 40 5.15 -1.18 1.61
CA PHE A 40 4.56 -0.45 0.50
C PHE A 40 5.68 0.16 -0.36
N LEU A 41 5.60 0.05 -1.68
CA LEU A 41 6.63 0.53 -2.61
C LEU A 41 8.07 0.00 -2.38
N GLY A 42 8.24 -0.99 -1.51
CA GLY A 42 9.51 -1.65 -1.18
C GLY A 42 10.31 -1.02 -0.04
N ASN A 43 10.29 0.31 0.09
CA ASN A 43 11.04 1.04 1.12
C ASN A 43 10.16 1.72 2.18
N LEU A 44 8.88 1.96 1.90
CA LEU A 44 7.94 2.48 2.88
C LEU A 44 7.38 1.32 3.69
N VAL A 45 7.43 1.42 5.02
CA VAL A 45 6.81 0.44 5.91
C VAL A 45 5.63 1.12 6.59
N LEU A 46 4.43 0.64 6.29
CA LEU A 46 3.20 1.08 6.93
C LEU A 46 2.98 0.22 8.17
N ASN A 47 3.06 0.84 9.34
CA ASN A 47 2.73 0.22 10.62
C ASN A 47 1.25 0.48 10.90
N LEU A 48 0.39 -0.48 10.58
CA LEU A 48 -1.05 -0.39 10.81
C LEU A 48 -1.38 -0.89 12.21
N TRP A 49 -2.08 -0.04 12.98
CA TRP A 49 -2.54 -0.34 14.32
C TRP A 49 -4.07 -0.48 14.26
N ASP A 50 -4.54 -1.72 14.23
CA ASP A 50 -5.98 -2.03 14.25
C ASP A 50 -6.45 -2.16 15.70
N CYS A 51 -6.86 -1.03 16.28
CA CYS A 51 -7.31 -0.98 17.68
C CYS A 51 -8.74 -1.51 17.82
N GLY A 52 -8.94 -2.48 18.71
CA GLY A 52 -10.24 -3.02 19.08
C GLY A 52 -11.16 -1.94 19.62
N GLY A 53 -12.35 -1.83 19.05
CA GLY A 53 -13.29 -0.74 19.36
C GLY A 53 -14.26 -1.03 20.51
N GLN A 54 -13.99 -2.02 21.35
CA GLN A 54 -14.85 -2.34 22.49
C GLN A 54 -14.64 -1.29 23.59
N ASP A 55 -15.69 -0.92 24.31
CA ASP A 55 -15.66 0.21 25.27
C ASP A 55 -14.53 0.08 26.30
N THR A 56 -14.33 -1.13 26.84
CA THR A 56 -13.26 -1.44 27.80
C THR A 56 -11.86 -1.18 27.23
N PHE A 57 -11.63 -1.52 25.96
CA PHE A 57 -10.35 -1.25 25.31
C PHE A 57 -10.18 0.23 24.98
N MET A 58 -11.23 0.90 24.53
CA MET A 58 -11.21 2.34 24.24
C MET A 58 -10.85 3.16 25.48
N GLU A 59 -11.45 2.85 26.64
CA GLU A 59 -11.09 3.51 27.91
C GLU A 59 -9.62 3.27 28.30
N ASN A 60 -9.11 2.06 28.09
CA ASN A 60 -7.70 1.74 28.34
C ASN A 60 -6.76 2.53 27.42
N TYR A 61 -7.15 2.79 26.16
CA TYR A 61 -6.36 3.62 25.23
C TYR A 61 -6.26 5.07 25.68
N PHE A 62 -7.29 5.63 26.31
CA PHE A 62 -7.27 7.01 26.77
C PHE A 62 -6.64 7.21 28.15
N THR A 63 -6.56 6.15 28.94
CA THR A 63 -6.03 6.17 30.31
C THR A 63 -4.62 5.58 30.37
N SER A 64 -4.51 4.25 30.37
CA SER A 64 -3.27 3.54 30.68
C SER A 64 -2.30 3.45 29.50
N GLN A 65 -2.82 3.39 28.27
CA GLN A 65 -1.99 3.22 27.06
C GLN A 65 -1.89 4.50 26.21
N ARG A 66 -2.32 5.66 26.73
CA ARG A 66 -2.41 6.91 25.98
C ARG A 66 -1.11 7.27 25.28
N ASP A 67 0.00 7.26 26.01
CA ASP A 67 1.31 7.63 25.47
C ASP A 67 1.85 6.59 24.47
N ASN A 68 1.42 5.33 24.57
CA ASN A 68 1.85 4.28 23.65
C ASN A 68 1.08 4.36 22.31
N ILE A 69 -0.22 4.64 22.37
CA ILE A 69 -1.10 4.67 21.19
C ILE A 69 -0.95 5.97 20.40
N PHE A 70 -0.88 7.10 21.09
CA PHE A 70 -1.01 8.43 20.45
C PHE A 70 0.32 9.14 20.19
N ARG A 71 1.46 8.49 20.47
CA ARG A 71 2.79 9.05 20.23
C ARG A 71 3.34 8.66 18.87
N ASN A 72 3.99 9.61 18.19
CA ASN A 72 4.58 9.43 16.86
C ASN A 72 3.55 8.92 15.82
N VAL A 73 2.32 9.41 15.90
CA VAL A 73 1.26 9.07 14.94
C VAL A 73 1.37 10.00 13.74
N GLU A 74 1.60 9.42 12.56
CA GLU A 74 1.59 10.17 11.29
C GLU A 74 0.17 10.37 10.76
N VAL A 75 -0.69 9.36 10.93
CA VAL A 75 -2.05 9.33 10.37
C VAL A 75 -3.01 8.67 11.36
N LEU A 76 -4.10 9.35 11.67
CA LEU A 76 -5.25 8.77 12.35
C LEU A 76 -6.37 8.50 11.33
N ILE A 77 -6.73 7.23 11.15
CA ILE A 77 -7.94 6.84 10.41
C ILE A 77 -9.02 6.47 11.44
N TYR A 78 -10.07 7.27 11.51
CA TYR A 78 -11.23 7.02 12.37
C TYR A 78 -12.43 6.56 11.55
N VAL A 79 -13.07 5.47 11.97
CA VAL A 79 -14.13 4.79 11.21
C VAL A 79 -15.45 4.88 11.96
N PHE A 80 -16.41 5.54 11.33
CA PHE A 80 -17.79 5.66 11.79
C PHE A 80 -18.69 4.65 11.08
N ASP A 81 -19.55 4.00 11.83
CA ASP A 81 -20.60 3.15 11.27
C ASP A 81 -21.84 4.00 10.98
N VAL A 82 -22.31 4.02 9.73
CA VAL A 82 -23.47 4.83 9.34
C VAL A 82 -24.77 4.36 10.02
N GLU A 83 -24.87 3.09 10.41
CA GLU A 83 -26.02 2.53 11.12
C GLU A 83 -25.90 2.66 12.65
N SER A 84 -24.86 3.32 13.16
CA SER A 84 -24.68 3.45 14.60
C SER A 84 -25.86 4.19 15.23
N ARG A 85 -26.45 3.56 16.25
CA ARG A 85 -27.54 4.14 17.05
C ARG A 85 -27.04 5.06 18.15
N GLU A 86 -25.76 5.00 18.49
CA GLU A 86 -25.15 5.75 19.60
C GLU A 86 -24.18 6.80 19.07
N LEU A 87 -24.68 7.68 18.20
CA LEU A 87 -23.86 8.67 17.49
C LEU A 87 -23.15 9.63 18.45
N GLU A 88 -23.83 10.07 19.50
CA GLU A 88 -23.24 10.98 20.50
C GLU A 88 -22.03 10.33 21.19
N LYS A 89 -22.13 9.05 21.55
CA LYS A 89 -21.03 8.28 22.14
C LYS A 89 -19.87 8.11 21.17
N ASP A 90 -20.17 7.84 19.90
CA ASP A 90 -19.15 7.73 18.85
C ASP A 90 -18.39 9.06 18.65
N MET A 91 -19.12 10.18 18.72
CA MET A 91 -18.53 11.53 18.66
C MET A 91 -17.68 11.84 19.89
N HIS A 92 -18.11 11.45 21.09
CA HIS A 92 -17.29 11.61 22.30
C HIS A 92 -15.99 10.80 22.22
N TYR A 93 -16.04 9.55 21.76
CA TYR A 93 -14.81 8.77 21.55
C TYR A 93 -13.90 9.39 20.49
N TYR A 94 -14.48 9.92 19.42
CA TYR A 94 -13.71 10.61 18.39
C TYR A 94 -13.01 11.86 18.94
N GLN A 95 -13.72 12.71 19.70
CA GLN A 95 -13.13 13.89 20.33
C GLN A 95 -12.01 13.52 21.29
N SER A 96 -12.19 12.50 22.14
CA SER A 96 -11.14 12.00 23.04
C SER A 96 -9.89 11.53 22.27
N CYS A 97 -10.07 10.88 21.11
CA CYS A 97 -8.94 10.54 20.23
C CYS A 97 -8.23 11.79 19.70
N LEU A 98 -8.98 12.81 19.27
CA LEU A 98 -8.40 14.05 18.75
C LEU A 98 -7.65 14.83 19.82
N GLU A 99 -8.17 14.91 21.04
CA GLU A 99 -7.48 15.54 22.16
C GLU A 99 -6.16 14.82 22.49
N ALA A 100 -6.17 13.49 22.48
CA ALA A 100 -4.96 12.71 22.70
C ALA A 100 -3.93 12.89 21.58
N ILE A 101 -4.38 12.97 20.31
CA ILE A 101 -3.53 13.27 19.16
C ILE A 101 -2.97 14.69 19.24
N LEU A 102 -3.79 15.69 19.54
CA LEU A 102 -3.37 17.08 19.60
C LEU A 102 -2.26 17.31 20.63
N GLN A 103 -2.30 16.54 21.74
CA GLN A 103 -1.27 16.60 22.79
C GLN A 103 0.02 15.86 22.43
N ASN A 104 -0.06 14.73 21.72
CA ASN A 104 1.08 13.82 21.53
C ASN A 104 1.65 13.79 20.11
N SER A 105 0.88 14.18 19.10
CA SER A 105 1.22 14.14 17.67
C SER A 105 0.38 15.18 16.90
N PRO A 106 0.62 16.49 17.12
CA PRO A 106 -0.20 17.55 16.52
C PRO A 106 -0.11 17.60 14.98
N ASP A 107 0.97 17.10 14.39
CA ASP A 107 1.17 17.05 12.94
C ASP A 107 0.49 15.85 12.27
N ALA A 108 -0.22 15.02 13.04
CA ALA A 108 -0.91 13.84 12.53
C ALA A 108 -2.05 14.22 11.58
N LYS A 109 -2.13 13.54 10.44
CA LYS A 109 -3.19 13.74 9.44
C LYS A 109 -4.43 12.96 9.85
N ILE A 110 -5.58 13.62 9.87
CA ILE A 110 -6.84 13.03 10.32
C ILE A 110 -7.72 12.65 9.13
N PHE A 111 -8.11 11.39 9.08
CA PHE A 111 -9.07 10.88 8.10
C PHE A 111 -10.27 10.25 8.79
N CYS A 112 -11.46 10.64 8.36
CA CYS A 112 -12.71 10.11 8.87
C CYS A 112 -13.43 9.32 7.78
N LEU A 113 -13.67 8.03 8.03
CA LEU A 113 -14.38 7.17 7.11
C LEU A 113 -15.80 6.98 7.61
N VAL A 114 -16.79 7.51 6.88
CA VAL A 114 -18.20 7.16 7.06
C VAL A 114 -18.42 5.84 6.34
N HIS A 115 -18.46 4.76 7.10
CA HIS A 115 -18.40 3.39 6.59
C HIS A 115 -19.77 2.72 6.54
N LYS A 116 -19.85 1.62 5.79
CA LYS A 116 -21.08 0.85 5.51
C LYS A 116 -22.15 1.64 4.76
N MET A 117 -21.73 2.57 3.89
CA MET A 117 -22.63 3.41 3.10
C MET A 117 -23.49 2.61 2.10
N ASP A 118 -23.18 1.33 1.88
CA ASP A 118 -24.02 0.38 1.14
C ASP A 118 -25.39 0.15 1.78
N LEU A 119 -25.52 0.34 3.10
CA LEU A 119 -26.77 0.15 3.85
C LEU A 119 -27.72 1.35 3.71
N VAL A 120 -27.21 2.48 3.23
CA VAL A 120 -27.98 3.69 2.93
C VAL A 120 -28.47 3.63 1.48
N GLN A 121 -29.71 4.06 1.25
CA GLN A 121 -30.29 4.20 -0.09
C GLN A 121 -29.49 5.20 -0.94
N GLU A 122 -29.26 4.88 -2.21
CA GLU A 122 -28.31 5.60 -3.07
C GLU A 122 -28.61 7.10 -3.21
N ASP A 123 -29.88 7.47 -3.27
CA ASP A 123 -30.41 8.83 -3.32
C ASP A 123 -30.12 9.64 -2.05
N GLN A 124 -29.99 8.98 -0.90
CA GLN A 124 -29.70 9.62 0.39
C GLN A 124 -28.21 9.65 0.75
N ARG A 125 -27.37 8.87 0.06
CA ARG A 125 -25.93 8.73 0.41
C ARG A 125 -25.19 10.06 0.40
N ASP A 126 -25.43 10.91 -0.59
CA ASP A 126 -24.76 12.21 -0.71
C ASP A 126 -25.20 13.18 0.39
N LEU A 127 -26.49 13.19 0.72
CA LEU A 127 -27.05 14.06 1.75
C LEU A 127 -26.50 13.70 3.14
N ILE A 128 -26.60 12.43 3.52
CA ILE A 128 -26.12 11.94 4.82
C ILE A 128 -24.61 12.15 4.92
N PHE A 129 -23.85 11.86 3.86
CA PHE A 129 -22.41 12.06 3.89
C PHE A 129 -22.03 13.53 4.13
N LYS A 130 -22.68 14.48 3.44
CA LYS A 130 -22.39 15.92 3.61
C LYS A 130 -22.70 16.41 5.01
N GLU A 131 -23.84 16.02 5.57
CA GLU A 131 -24.23 16.36 6.94
C GLU A 131 -23.18 15.86 7.95
N ARG A 132 -22.76 14.59 7.83
CA ARG A 132 -21.71 14.02 8.67
C ARG A 132 -20.35 14.68 8.47
N GLU A 133 -20.00 15.01 7.24
CA GLU A 133 -18.74 15.66 6.92
C GLU A 133 -18.66 17.06 7.56
N GLU A 134 -19.75 17.82 7.53
CA GLU A 134 -19.82 19.15 8.16
C GLU A 134 -19.69 19.05 9.68
N ASP A 135 -20.41 18.11 10.31
CA ASP A 135 -20.32 17.88 11.75
C ASP A 135 -18.91 17.45 12.17
N LEU A 136 -18.31 16.50 11.45
CA LEU A 136 -16.96 16.02 11.74
C LEU A 136 -15.95 17.16 11.59
N ARG A 137 -15.98 17.91 10.47
CA ARG A 137 -15.09 19.07 10.28
C ARG A 137 -15.22 20.11 11.37
N ARG A 138 -16.43 20.33 11.89
CA ARG A 138 -16.66 21.26 13.01
C ARG A 138 -16.04 20.73 14.30
N LEU A 139 -16.23 19.46 14.60
CA LEU A 139 -15.72 18.80 15.80
C LEU A 139 -14.20 18.56 15.77
N SER A 140 -13.61 18.46 14.58
CA SER A 140 -12.17 18.21 14.44
C SER A 140 -11.29 19.42 14.72
N ARG A 141 -11.85 20.63 14.74
CA ARG A 141 -11.06 21.86 14.96
C ARG A 141 -10.32 21.81 16.30
N PRO A 142 -9.04 22.22 16.34
CA PRO A 142 -8.29 22.94 15.30
C PRO A 142 -7.64 22.06 14.22
N LEU A 143 -7.74 20.73 14.29
CA LEU A 143 -7.16 19.82 13.31
C LEU A 143 -8.00 19.78 12.02
N GLU A 144 -7.31 19.66 10.88
CA GLU A 144 -7.98 19.43 9.60
C GLU A 144 -8.31 17.93 9.43
N CYS A 145 -9.55 17.62 9.06
CA CYS A 145 -9.98 16.26 8.74
C CYS A 145 -10.43 16.13 7.29
N ALA A 146 -10.02 15.03 6.65
CA ALA A 146 -10.54 14.62 5.34
C ALA A 146 -11.54 13.47 5.52
N CYS A 147 -12.75 13.65 5.01
CA CYS A 147 -13.83 12.67 5.13
C CYS A 147 -13.99 11.86 3.85
N PHE A 148 -14.29 10.56 3.99
CA PHE A 148 -14.65 9.70 2.87
C PHE A 148 -15.85 8.84 3.22
N ARG A 149 -16.79 8.73 2.29
CA ARG A 149 -17.78 7.65 2.30
C ARG A 149 -17.12 6.37 1.81
N THR A 150 -17.35 5.27 2.52
CA THR A 150 -16.71 3.99 2.20
C THR A 150 -17.66 2.82 2.36
N SER A 151 -17.51 1.83 1.48
CA SER A 151 -18.11 0.51 1.61
C SER A 151 -17.11 -0.56 1.20
N ILE A 152 -17.18 -1.74 1.83
CA ILE A 152 -16.40 -2.91 1.42
C ILE A 152 -16.91 -3.55 0.12
N TRP A 153 -18.08 -3.15 -0.35
CA TRP A 153 -18.75 -3.74 -1.52
C TRP A 153 -18.48 -3.00 -2.83
N ASP A 154 -17.86 -1.82 -2.77
CA ASP A 154 -17.62 -0.96 -3.93
C ASP A 154 -16.18 -0.40 -3.97
N GLU A 155 -15.90 0.42 -4.98
CA GLU A 155 -14.59 1.04 -5.19
C GLU A 155 -14.25 2.15 -4.18
N THR A 156 -15.21 2.65 -3.40
CA THR A 156 -15.01 3.82 -2.54
C THR A 156 -13.97 3.56 -1.44
N LEU A 157 -13.83 2.29 -1.02
CA LEU A 157 -12.77 1.89 -0.12
C LEU A 157 -11.37 2.10 -0.72
N TYR A 158 -11.18 1.74 -1.99
CA TYR A 158 -9.91 1.95 -2.68
C TYR A 158 -9.60 3.44 -2.82
N LYS A 159 -10.62 4.27 -3.05
CA LYS A 159 -10.48 5.73 -3.09
C LYS A 159 -9.92 6.30 -1.80
N ALA A 160 -10.55 5.95 -0.68
CA ALA A 160 -10.13 6.41 0.63
C ALA A 160 -8.68 5.96 0.94
N TRP A 161 -8.39 4.67 0.78
CA TRP A 161 -7.05 4.15 1.07
C TRP A 161 -5.97 4.66 0.13
N SER A 162 -6.27 4.82 -1.16
CA SER A 162 -5.34 5.45 -2.11
C SER A 162 -5.02 6.88 -1.68
N SER A 163 -6.02 7.68 -1.29
CA SER A 163 -5.79 9.05 -0.82
C SER A 163 -4.98 9.09 0.48
N ILE A 164 -5.26 8.18 1.42
CA ILE A 164 -4.55 8.11 2.70
C ILE A 164 -3.08 7.75 2.47
N VAL A 165 -2.83 6.68 1.69
CA VAL A 165 -1.47 6.22 1.43
C VAL A 165 -0.71 7.22 0.57
N TYR A 166 -1.35 7.87 -0.40
CA TYR A 166 -0.73 8.91 -1.22
C TYR A 166 -0.08 10.02 -0.36
N GLN A 167 -0.74 10.43 0.72
CA GLN A 167 -0.21 11.44 1.64
C GLN A 167 1.00 10.98 2.48
N LEU A 168 1.28 9.68 2.51
CA LEU A 168 2.42 9.08 3.20
C LEU A 168 3.62 8.83 2.26
N ILE A 169 3.43 8.95 0.95
CA ILE A 169 4.48 8.63 -0.03
C ILE A 169 5.47 9.80 -0.12
N PRO A 170 6.76 9.58 0.19
CA PRO A 170 7.76 10.62 0.03
C PRO A 170 8.03 10.88 -1.46
N ASN A 171 8.37 12.13 -1.81
CA ASN A 171 8.76 12.55 -3.16
C ASN A 171 7.72 12.27 -4.26
N VAL A 172 6.42 12.31 -3.92
CA VAL A 172 5.33 12.02 -4.86
C VAL A 172 5.34 12.92 -6.11
N GLN A 173 5.76 14.18 -5.96
CA GLN A 173 5.90 15.14 -7.05
C GLN A 173 6.92 14.68 -8.10
N GLN A 174 8.06 14.13 -7.65
CA GLN A 174 9.07 13.60 -8.56
C GLN A 174 8.56 12.37 -9.30
N LEU A 175 7.78 11.53 -8.63
CA LEU A 175 7.14 10.37 -9.26
C LEU A 175 6.16 10.80 -10.36
N GLU A 176 5.34 11.81 -10.10
CA GLU A 176 4.40 12.37 -11.09
C GLU A 176 5.11 12.98 -12.28
N MET A 177 6.20 13.73 -12.06
CA MET A 177 7.02 14.28 -13.15
C MET A 177 7.61 13.17 -14.01
N ASN A 178 8.16 12.12 -13.39
CA ASN A 178 8.73 10.98 -14.12
C ASN A 178 7.65 10.22 -14.90
N LEU A 179 6.45 10.04 -14.32
CA LEU A 179 5.33 9.37 -14.97
C LEU A 179 4.80 10.20 -16.16
N ARG A 180 4.76 11.54 -16.01
CA ARG A 180 4.42 12.47 -17.09
C ARG A 180 5.41 12.39 -18.24
N ASN A 181 6.71 12.43 -17.96
CA ASN A 181 7.75 12.28 -18.98
C ASN A 181 7.63 10.92 -19.69
N PHE A 182 7.40 9.85 -18.94
CA PHE A 182 7.16 8.53 -19.49
C PHE A 182 5.94 8.51 -20.42
N ALA A 183 4.82 9.06 -19.98
CA ALA A 183 3.59 9.11 -20.77
C ALA A 183 3.74 9.91 -22.06
N GLN A 184 4.51 11.00 -22.04
CA GLN A 184 4.83 11.80 -23.23
C GLN A 184 5.71 11.02 -24.22
N ILE A 185 6.72 10.29 -23.75
CA ILE A 185 7.62 9.49 -24.61
C ILE A 185 6.86 8.37 -25.34
N ILE A 186 5.89 7.77 -24.67
CA ILE A 186 5.07 6.68 -25.24
C ILE A 186 3.81 7.18 -25.96
N GLU A 187 3.58 8.49 -25.98
CA GLU A 187 2.40 9.14 -26.56
C GLU A 187 1.08 8.52 -26.05
N ALA A 188 1.01 8.21 -24.76
CA ALA A 188 -0.19 7.64 -24.15
C ALA A 188 -1.19 8.73 -23.74
N ASP A 189 -2.48 8.42 -23.88
CA ASP A 189 -3.56 9.29 -23.42
C ASP A 189 -3.65 9.31 -21.90
N GLU A 190 -3.42 8.14 -21.30
CA GLU A 190 -3.52 7.94 -19.86
C GLU A 190 -2.54 6.87 -19.38
N VAL A 191 -1.89 7.14 -18.25
CA VAL A 191 -0.99 6.19 -17.59
C VAL A 191 -1.31 6.16 -16.11
N LEU A 192 -1.53 4.97 -15.55
CA LEU A 192 -1.75 4.75 -14.12
C LEU A 192 -0.62 3.90 -13.55
N LEU A 193 -0.15 4.28 -12.37
CA LEU A 193 0.84 3.53 -11.62
C LEU A 193 0.20 2.97 -10.35
N PHE A 194 0.30 1.66 -10.15
CA PHE A 194 -0.30 0.95 -9.03
C PHE A 194 0.77 0.28 -8.17
N GLU A 195 0.51 0.17 -6.88
CA GLU A 195 1.31 -0.67 -6.00
C GLU A 195 1.00 -2.15 -6.24
N ARG A 196 2.03 -2.99 -6.31
CA ARG A 196 1.91 -4.37 -6.80
C ARG A 196 1.02 -5.26 -5.94
N ALA A 197 1.09 -5.18 -4.62
CA ALA A 197 0.36 -6.06 -3.72
C ALA A 197 -1.11 -5.63 -3.57
N THR A 198 -1.31 -4.37 -3.22
CA THR A 198 -2.60 -3.76 -2.87
C THR A 198 -3.39 -3.32 -4.10
N PHE A 199 -2.71 -3.04 -5.22
CA PHE A 199 -3.32 -2.40 -6.40
C PHE A 199 -3.89 -1.01 -6.13
N LEU A 200 -3.46 -0.34 -5.05
CA LEU A 200 -3.78 1.07 -4.83
C LEU A 200 -3.08 1.92 -5.88
N VAL A 201 -3.79 2.94 -6.36
CA VAL A 201 -3.25 3.94 -7.28
C VAL A 201 -2.24 4.79 -6.52
N ILE A 202 -1.07 4.99 -7.13
CA ILE A 202 0.03 5.77 -6.58
C ILE A 202 0.16 7.12 -7.29
N SER A 203 0.10 7.08 -8.62
CA SER A 203 0.28 8.25 -9.47
C SER A 203 -0.42 7.99 -10.79
N HIS A 204 -0.83 9.06 -11.46
CA HIS A 204 -1.47 8.99 -12.75
C HIS A 204 -1.08 10.17 -13.64
N TYR A 205 -1.20 9.96 -14.95
CA TYR A 205 -1.11 10.99 -15.96
C TYR A 205 -2.33 10.86 -16.87
N GLN A 206 -2.92 12.00 -17.24
CA GLN A 206 -4.01 12.08 -18.20
C GLN A 206 -3.78 13.29 -19.11
N CYS A 207 -3.96 13.10 -20.42
CA CYS A 207 -3.87 14.17 -21.40
C CYS A 207 -5.17 15.01 -21.45
N LYS A 208 -6.31 14.34 -21.30
CA LYS A 208 -7.65 14.96 -21.27
C LYS A 208 -8.41 14.45 -20.05
N GLU A 209 -9.22 15.32 -19.46
CA GLU A 209 -10.17 14.89 -18.44
C GLU A 209 -11.17 13.90 -19.05
N GLN A 210 -11.38 12.81 -18.32
CA GLN A 210 -12.30 11.74 -18.71
C GLN A 210 -13.63 11.89 -17.97
N ARG A 211 -14.70 11.37 -18.58
CA ARG A 211 -16.05 11.46 -18.03
C ARG A 211 -16.19 10.80 -16.65
N ASP A 212 -15.50 9.68 -16.42
CA ASP A 212 -15.54 8.96 -15.15
C ASP A 212 -14.34 9.35 -14.28
N ILE A 213 -14.61 10.12 -13.23
CA ILE A 213 -13.62 10.56 -12.24
C ILE A 213 -13.27 9.47 -11.21
N HIS A 214 -14.06 8.39 -11.12
CA HIS A 214 -13.86 7.27 -10.18
C HIS A 214 -13.27 6.03 -10.86
N ARG A 215 -12.81 6.18 -12.10
CA ARG A 215 -12.28 5.06 -12.89
C ARG A 215 -11.02 4.43 -12.28
N PHE A 216 -10.18 5.22 -11.60
CA PHE A 216 -8.92 4.70 -11.05
C PHE A 216 -9.19 3.62 -10.01
N GLU A 217 -10.16 3.87 -9.13
CA GLU A 217 -10.51 3.00 -8.03
C GLU A 217 -11.35 1.81 -8.51
N LYS A 218 -12.20 2.02 -9.52
CA LYS A 218 -12.88 0.92 -10.24
C LYS A 218 -11.87 -0.03 -10.85
N ILE A 219 -10.84 0.48 -11.53
CA ILE A 219 -9.76 -0.34 -12.11
C ILE A 219 -9.01 -1.11 -11.01
N SER A 220 -8.63 -0.44 -9.92
CA SER A 220 -8.01 -1.10 -8.76
C SER A 220 -8.85 -2.26 -8.23
N ASN A 221 -10.16 -2.04 -8.04
CA ASN A 221 -11.08 -3.07 -7.57
C ASN A 221 -11.19 -4.24 -8.57
N ILE A 222 -11.43 -3.95 -9.86
CA ILE A 222 -11.55 -4.96 -10.92
C ILE A 222 -10.29 -5.84 -10.98
N ILE A 223 -9.11 -5.22 -11.05
CA ILE A 223 -7.85 -5.97 -11.19
C ILE A 223 -7.53 -6.72 -9.90
N LYS A 224 -7.83 -6.17 -8.73
CA LYS A 224 -7.69 -6.91 -7.47
C LYS A 224 -8.57 -8.16 -7.46
N GLN A 225 -9.86 -8.05 -7.80
CA GLN A 225 -10.76 -9.21 -7.87
C GLN A 225 -10.28 -10.24 -8.91
N PHE A 226 -9.77 -9.77 -10.04
CA PHE A 226 -9.18 -10.65 -11.05
C PHE A 226 -7.95 -11.40 -10.51
N LYS A 227 -7.04 -10.70 -9.80
CA LYS A 227 -5.89 -11.32 -9.15
C LYS A 227 -6.29 -12.39 -8.14
N LEU A 228 -7.31 -12.12 -7.32
CA LEU A 228 -7.83 -13.10 -6.35
C LEU A 228 -8.39 -14.34 -7.06
N SER A 229 -9.05 -14.14 -8.20
CA SER A 229 -9.53 -15.25 -9.04
C SER A 229 -8.38 -16.07 -9.63
N CYS A 230 -7.31 -15.43 -10.12
CA CYS A 230 -6.10 -16.14 -10.58
C CYS A 230 -5.45 -16.95 -9.46
N SER A 231 -5.34 -16.39 -8.25
CA SER A 231 -4.76 -17.08 -7.10
C SER A 231 -5.52 -18.35 -6.72
N LYS A 232 -6.85 -18.38 -6.88
CA LYS A 232 -7.67 -19.59 -6.68
C LYS A 232 -7.34 -20.70 -7.68
N LEU A 233 -6.84 -20.34 -8.86
CA LEU A 233 -6.36 -21.26 -9.90
C LEU A 233 -4.87 -21.58 -9.76
N ALA A 234 -4.25 -21.25 -8.62
CA ALA A 234 -2.81 -21.39 -8.37
C ALA A 234 -1.90 -20.67 -9.41
N ALA A 235 -2.44 -19.64 -10.08
CA ALA A 235 -1.71 -18.83 -11.04
C ALA A 235 -1.50 -17.40 -10.53
N SER A 236 -0.40 -16.76 -10.93
CA SER A 236 -0.14 -15.35 -10.64
C SER A 236 -0.50 -14.48 -11.85
N PHE A 237 -1.20 -13.38 -11.61
CA PHE A 237 -1.39 -12.35 -12.62
C PHE A 237 -0.04 -11.74 -13.01
N GLN A 238 0.22 -11.63 -14.32
CA GLN A 238 1.46 -11.08 -14.88
C GLN A 238 1.19 -9.86 -15.74
N SER A 239 0.32 -9.99 -16.75
CA SER A 239 -0.08 -8.89 -17.62
C SER A 239 -1.50 -9.08 -18.15
N MET A 240 -2.11 -7.99 -18.60
CA MET A 240 -3.40 -7.96 -19.29
C MET A 240 -3.34 -7.00 -20.46
N GLU A 241 -3.98 -7.38 -21.57
CA GLU A 241 -4.13 -6.54 -22.75
C GLU A 241 -5.59 -6.54 -23.16
N VAL A 242 -6.16 -5.35 -23.29
CA VAL A 242 -7.55 -5.14 -23.71
C VAL A 242 -7.54 -4.22 -24.92
N ARG A 243 -8.17 -4.64 -26.01
CA ARG A 243 -8.27 -3.87 -27.25
C ARG A 243 -9.71 -3.81 -27.72
N ASN A 244 -10.11 -2.66 -28.23
CA ASN A 244 -11.32 -2.50 -29.01
C ASN A 244 -11.07 -1.50 -30.16
N SER A 245 -12.13 -1.08 -30.86
CA SER A 245 -12.04 -0.12 -31.96
C SER A 245 -11.60 1.29 -31.53
N ASN A 246 -11.72 1.62 -30.24
CA ASN A 246 -11.58 2.98 -29.73
C ASN A 246 -10.29 3.17 -28.91
N PHE A 247 -9.81 2.12 -28.25
CA PHE A 247 -8.60 2.18 -27.43
C PHE A 247 -7.93 0.81 -27.28
N ALA A 248 -6.66 0.86 -26.90
CA ALA A 248 -5.90 -0.27 -26.39
C ALA A 248 -5.37 0.05 -24.98
N ALA A 249 -5.60 -0.85 -24.04
CA ALA A 249 -5.10 -0.76 -22.67
C ALA A 249 -4.18 -1.94 -22.34
N PHE A 250 -3.07 -1.63 -21.69
CA PHE A 250 -2.04 -2.61 -21.33
C PHE A 250 -1.74 -2.47 -19.85
N ILE A 251 -1.81 -3.57 -19.12
CA ILE A 251 -1.44 -3.65 -17.71
C ILE A 251 -0.30 -4.64 -17.59
N ASP A 252 0.82 -4.23 -16.99
CA ASP A 252 1.98 -5.09 -16.82
C ASP A 252 2.83 -4.66 -15.63
N ILE A 253 3.71 -5.56 -15.20
CA ILE A 253 4.67 -5.32 -14.15
C ILE A 253 5.66 -4.26 -14.64
N PHE A 254 5.76 -3.14 -13.91
CA PHE A 254 6.67 -2.05 -14.24
C PHE A 254 7.97 -2.12 -13.44
N THR A 255 7.84 -2.32 -12.13
CA THR A 255 8.97 -2.56 -11.23
C THR A 255 8.67 -3.77 -10.35
N SER A 256 9.61 -4.17 -9.49
CA SER A 256 9.35 -5.24 -8.52
C SER A 256 8.16 -4.96 -7.60
N ASN A 257 7.82 -3.67 -7.42
CA ASN A 257 6.82 -3.19 -6.45
C ASN A 257 5.65 -2.46 -7.11
N THR A 258 5.62 -2.33 -8.45
CA THR A 258 4.55 -1.57 -9.13
C THR A 258 4.07 -2.25 -10.42
N TYR A 259 2.79 -2.05 -10.71
CA TYR A 259 2.18 -2.27 -12.01
C TYR A 259 1.99 -0.92 -12.71
N VAL A 260 2.08 -0.92 -14.04
CA VAL A 260 1.69 0.22 -14.87
C VAL A 260 0.52 -0.19 -15.76
N MET A 261 -0.44 0.72 -15.90
CA MET A 261 -1.47 0.65 -16.93
C MET A 261 -1.27 1.79 -17.91
N VAL A 262 -1.29 1.48 -19.21
CA VAL A 262 -1.17 2.45 -20.29
C VAL A 262 -2.40 2.34 -21.18
N VAL A 263 -3.06 3.45 -21.44
CA VAL A 263 -4.21 3.56 -22.36
C VAL A 263 -3.82 4.45 -23.52
N MET A 264 -4.16 4.00 -24.73
CA MET A 264 -3.93 4.76 -25.97
C MET A 264 -5.16 4.62 -26.88
N SER A 265 -5.51 5.71 -27.55
CA SER A 265 -6.62 5.79 -28.50
C SER A 265 -6.28 5.19 -29.86
N ASP A 266 -4.98 5.05 -30.20
CA ASP A 266 -4.56 4.38 -31.42
C ASP A 266 -4.37 2.86 -31.18
N PRO A 267 -5.31 2.01 -31.63
CA PRO A 267 -5.21 0.56 -31.46
C PRO A 267 -4.15 -0.08 -32.37
N SER A 268 -3.58 0.64 -33.34
CA SER A 268 -2.59 0.12 -34.29
C SER A 268 -1.18 0.03 -33.70
N ILE A 269 -0.90 0.72 -32.59
CA ILE A 269 0.39 0.68 -31.91
C ILE A 269 0.61 -0.74 -31.33
N ARG A 270 1.69 -1.40 -31.82
CA ARG A 270 2.04 -2.79 -31.49
C ARG A 270 2.77 -2.90 -30.14
N LYS A 271 2.47 -3.98 -29.40
CA LYS A 271 3.09 -4.40 -28.12
C LYS A 271 4.63 -4.39 -28.10
N LEU A 272 5.27 -4.60 -29.26
CA LEU A 272 6.73 -4.65 -29.40
C LEU A 272 7.42 -3.28 -29.28
N LYS A 273 6.80 -2.20 -29.78
CA LYS A 273 7.31 -0.83 -29.56
C LYS A 273 7.19 -0.45 -28.09
N GLN A 274 6.10 -0.85 -27.44
CA GLN A 274 5.83 -0.60 -26.03
C GLN A 274 6.78 -1.36 -25.10
N ARG A 275 7.01 -2.67 -25.29
CA ARG A 275 7.95 -3.43 -24.44
C ARG A 275 9.38 -2.88 -24.48
N ARG A 276 9.82 -2.35 -25.63
CA ARG A 276 11.12 -1.66 -25.73
C ARG A 276 11.13 -0.34 -24.93
N ALA A 277 10.10 0.48 -25.07
CA ALA A 277 9.94 1.71 -24.29
C ALA A 277 9.82 1.43 -22.78
N TRP A 278 9.12 0.36 -22.41
CA TRP A 278 8.95 -0.07 -21.01
C TRP A 278 10.25 -0.59 -20.41
N GLY A 279 11.02 -1.40 -21.16
CA GLY A 279 12.34 -1.86 -20.72
C GLY A 279 13.32 -0.71 -20.51
N GLN A 280 13.30 0.30 -21.39
CA GLN A 280 14.11 1.51 -21.24
C GLN A 280 13.64 2.39 -20.08
N ALA A 281 12.33 2.59 -19.92
CA ALA A 281 11.76 3.39 -18.84
C ALA A 281 11.93 2.74 -17.45
N ALA A 282 11.71 1.43 -17.32
CA ALA A 282 11.98 0.68 -16.10
C ALA A 282 13.49 0.70 -15.74
N GLY A 283 14.36 0.71 -16.75
CA GLY A 283 15.80 0.95 -16.60
C GLY A 283 16.12 2.37 -16.12
N LEU A 284 15.53 3.41 -16.73
CA LEU A 284 15.71 4.81 -16.36
C LEU A 284 15.19 5.11 -14.95
N VAL A 285 14.04 4.55 -14.55
CA VAL A 285 13.50 4.65 -13.18
C VAL A 285 14.39 3.92 -12.18
N ARG A 286 14.97 2.76 -12.53
CA ARG A 286 15.98 2.06 -11.71
C ARG A 286 17.28 2.87 -11.54
N VAL A 287 17.77 3.49 -12.60
CA VAL A 287 19.02 4.26 -12.56
C VAL A 287 18.83 5.54 -11.75
N HIS A 288 17.73 6.29 -11.93
CA HIS A 288 17.48 7.52 -11.15
C HIS A 288 17.17 7.26 -9.68
N SER A 289 16.47 6.18 -9.34
CA SER A 289 16.21 5.82 -7.93
C SER A 289 17.47 5.37 -7.19
N CYS A 290 18.37 4.61 -7.85
CA CYS A 290 19.68 4.29 -7.29
C CYS A 290 20.61 5.51 -7.19
N TRP A 291 20.56 6.43 -8.15
CA TRP A 291 21.39 7.64 -8.15
C TRP A 291 20.99 8.63 -7.05
N ASN A 292 19.69 8.84 -6.83
CA ASN A 292 19.19 9.70 -5.75
C ASN A 292 19.39 9.08 -4.35
N MET A 293 19.31 7.74 -4.21
CA MET A 293 19.69 7.06 -2.95
C MET A 293 21.19 7.15 -2.66
N ALA A 294 22.04 7.13 -3.69
CA ALA A 294 23.48 7.32 -3.54
C ALA A 294 23.84 8.76 -3.12
N GLN A 295 23.12 9.76 -3.63
CA GLN A 295 23.30 11.17 -3.24
C GLN A 295 22.77 11.47 -1.83
N SER A 296 21.63 10.89 -1.44
CA SER A 296 21.10 10.95 -0.05
C SER A 296 22.09 10.35 0.97
N ARG A 297 22.73 9.22 0.63
CA ARG A 297 23.77 8.59 1.48
C ARG A 297 25.08 9.40 1.52
N GLN A 298 25.43 10.14 0.47
CA GLN A 298 26.60 11.02 0.47
C GLN A 298 26.37 12.33 1.23
N SER A 299 25.15 12.87 1.24
CA SER A 299 24.81 14.05 2.05
C SER A 299 24.85 13.73 3.55
N ASN A 300 24.32 12.57 3.97
CA ASN A 300 24.38 12.14 5.38
C ASN A 300 25.80 11.75 5.84
N LYS A 301 26.70 11.33 4.94
CA LYS A 301 28.11 11.09 5.30
C LYS A 301 28.89 12.38 5.52
N LYS A 302 28.58 13.45 4.77
CA LYS A 302 29.25 14.76 4.95
C LYS A 302 28.80 15.45 6.25
N ASP A 303 27.56 15.25 6.68
CA ASP A 303 27.09 15.77 7.97
C ASP A 303 27.58 14.96 9.18
N TRP A 304 27.78 13.64 9.04
CA TRP A 304 28.34 12.81 10.11
C TRP A 304 29.83 13.11 10.36
N VAL A 305 30.62 13.33 9.30
CA VAL A 305 32.05 13.70 9.41
C VAL A 305 32.22 15.13 9.96
N LYS A 306 31.28 16.05 9.71
CA LYS A 306 31.30 17.40 10.32
C LYS A 306 30.83 17.43 11.78
N ARG A 307 30.00 16.48 12.24
CA ARG A 307 29.48 16.43 13.62
C ARG A 307 30.31 15.59 14.60
N HIS A 308 31.17 14.69 14.11
CA HIS A 308 31.98 13.81 14.96
C HIS A 308 33.50 13.83 14.69
N GLY A 309 34.01 14.76 13.88
CA GLY A 309 35.43 14.93 13.62
C GLY A 309 36.13 15.82 14.65
N GLY A 310 36.22 15.37 15.90
CA GLY A 310 36.99 16.04 16.94
C GLY A 310 37.56 15.03 17.94
N LEU A 311 38.89 15.04 18.08
CA LEU A 311 39.73 14.30 19.03
C LEU A 311 40.10 12.86 18.64
N CYS A 312 41.29 12.68 18.08
CA CYS A 312 42.44 12.20 18.86
C CYS A 312 43.73 12.18 18.02
N CYS A 313 44.76 12.80 18.59
CA CYS A 313 46.15 12.80 18.13
C CYS A 313 46.82 11.43 18.34
N GLY A 314 47.90 11.15 17.60
CA GLY A 314 49.08 10.50 18.20
C GLY A 314 49.72 9.34 17.43
N ALA A 315 50.79 9.69 16.70
CA ALA A 315 52.06 8.95 16.57
C ALA A 315 52.13 7.61 15.81
N GLY A 316 53.10 7.54 14.89
CA GLY A 316 53.78 6.30 14.50
C GLY A 316 53.83 6.02 12.99
N SER A 317 54.92 6.44 12.35
CA SER A 317 55.24 6.21 10.92
C SER A 317 55.75 4.76 10.64
N PRO A 318 56.28 4.40 9.45
CA PRO A 318 55.65 3.45 8.51
C PRO A 318 56.57 2.25 8.12
N CYS A 319 56.09 1.27 7.34
CA CYS A 319 56.89 0.35 6.48
C CYS A 319 55.92 -0.32 5.48
N LEU A 320 56.09 -0.22 4.15
CA LEU A 320 56.96 -1.05 3.28
C LEU A 320 56.64 -2.56 3.46
N SER A 321 56.39 -3.41 2.46
CA SER A 321 56.70 -3.46 1.02
C SER A 321 56.31 -4.86 0.49
N LYS A 322 55.98 -4.99 -0.83
CA LYS A 322 56.33 -6.08 -1.80
C LYS A 322 56.06 -7.56 -1.42
N GLU A 323 55.97 -8.59 -2.25
CA GLU A 323 55.90 -8.97 -3.68
C GLU A 323 55.74 -10.52 -3.68
N GLY A 324 55.28 -11.12 -4.80
CA GLY A 324 55.53 -12.52 -5.19
C GLY A 324 54.37 -13.51 -4.94
N GLU A 325 53.74 -14.12 -5.96
CA GLU A 325 54.19 -15.27 -6.80
C GLU A 325 54.52 -16.52 -5.93
N ARG A 326 54.07 -17.77 -6.15
CA ARG A 326 53.70 -18.57 -7.35
C ARG A 326 53.23 -19.99 -6.91
N GLU A 327 52.58 -20.71 -7.84
CA GLU A 327 52.52 -22.19 -8.03
C GLU A 327 51.88 -23.05 -6.91
N GLY A 328 51.07 -24.11 -7.12
CA GLY A 328 50.87 -25.05 -8.23
C GLY A 328 51.00 -26.49 -7.68
N GLY A 329 49.96 -27.33 -7.67
CA GLY A 329 50.10 -28.73 -7.24
C GLY A 329 48.79 -29.52 -7.08
N SER A 330 48.66 -30.59 -7.85
CA SER A 330 47.50 -31.50 -7.96
C SER A 330 47.61 -32.70 -7.01
N ALA A 331 46.48 -33.20 -6.48
CA ALA A 331 46.25 -34.63 -6.22
C ALA A 331 44.74 -34.91 -5.97
N ALA A 332 44.20 -35.94 -6.62
CA ALA A 332 42.81 -36.39 -6.55
C ALA A 332 42.67 -37.58 -5.54
N PRO A 333 41.64 -38.47 -5.63
CA PRO A 333 40.32 -38.42 -4.97
C PRO A 333 40.05 -39.68 -4.11
N CYS A 334 38.92 -39.76 -3.36
CA CYS A 334 38.22 -40.96 -2.80
C CYS A 334 37.22 -40.47 -1.72
N LEU A 335 35.99 -40.97 -1.49
CA LEU A 335 35.27 -42.19 -1.83
C LEU A 335 33.74 -41.95 -1.70
N ALA A 336 32.98 -42.77 -2.41
CA ALA A 336 31.53 -42.83 -2.48
C ALA A 336 30.89 -43.83 -1.49
N GLY A 337 29.56 -43.78 -1.36
CA GLY A 337 28.66 -44.79 -0.78
C GLY A 337 27.59 -44.13 0.10
N GLY A 338 26.31 -43.98 -0.28
CA GLY A 338 25.30 -45.03 -0.53
C GLY A 338 24.62 -45.37 0.81
N ALA A 339 23.30 -45.43 1.02
CA ALA A 339 22.15 -45.60 0.15
C ALA A 339 20.84 -45.17 0.88
N GLU A 340 19.75 -45.08 0.12
CA GLU A 340 18.34 -44.91 0.56
C GLU A 340 17.85 -46.03 1.51
N PRO A 341 16.63 -45.89 2.06
CA PRO A 341 15.59 -46.76 1.52
C PRO A 341 14.20 -46.10 1.33
N ALA A 342 13.49 -46.67 0.35
CA ALA A 342 12.09 -46.46 0.02
C ALA A 342 11.12 -47.05 1.06
N HIS A 343 9.91 -46.47 1.14
CA HIS A 343 8.73 -47.16 1.65
C HIS A 343 7.50 -46.88 0.79
N SER A 344 6.88 -47.96 0.36
CA SER A 344 5.62 -48.10 -0.36
C SER A 344 4.44 -48.29 0.61
N ARG A 345 3.24 -47.83 0.20
CA ARG A 345 1.87 -48.30 0.55
C ARG A 345 0.86 -47.37 -0.15
N SER A 346 0.14 -47.80 -1.19
CA SER A 346 -1.07 -48.65 -1.25
C SER A 346 -2.37 -47.84 -1.31
N HIS A 347 -3.05 -47.97 -2.46
CA HIS A 347 -4.48 -47.88 -2.80
C HIS A 347 -5.50 -47.24 -1.83
N GLY A 348 -6.37 -46.41 -2.42
CA GLY A 348 -7.82 -46.39 -2.12
C GLY A 348 -8.46 -44.99 -2.14
N GLY A 349 -9.40 -44.75 -3.05
CA GLY A 349 -10.44 -43.72 -2.87
C GLY A 349 -10.64 -42.74 -4.03
N GLU A 350 -11.30 -43.18 -5.11
CA GLU A 350 -12.04 -42.27 -6.00
C GLU A 350 -13.31 -41.78 -5.27
N ALA A 351 -13.43 -40.45 -5.09
CA ALA A 351 -14.66 -39.82 -4.67
C ALA A 351 -15.18 -38.92 -5.81
N ARG A 352 -16.22 -39.43 -6.47
CA ARG A 352 -17.06 -38.78 -7.45
C ARG A 352 -18.03 -37.85 -6.72
N TRP A 353 -18.14 -36.58 -7.13
CA TRP A 353 -19.26 -35.72 -6.77
C TRP A 353 -19.91 -35.16 -8.04
N GLN A 354 -21.16 -35.60 -8.26
CA GLN A 354 -22.15 -34.99 -9.11
C GLN A 354 -23.29 -34.48 -8.21
N MET A 355 -23.82 -33.32 -8.62
CA MET A 355 -24.87 -32.46 -8.02
C MET A 355 -24.40 -31.51 -6.92
#